data_AF-A0A348PU87-F1
#
_entry.id   AF-A0A348PU87-F1
#
_cell.length_a   1.000
_cell.length_b   1.000
_cell.length_c   1.000
_cell.angle_alpha   90.00
_cell.angle_beta   90.00
_cell.angle_gamma   90.00
#
_symmetry.space_group_name_H-M   'P 1'
#
loop_
_entity.id
_entity.type
_entity.pdbx_description
1 polymer ?
#
loop_
_entity_poly.entity_id
_entity_poly.type
_entity_poly.pdbx_seq_one_letter_code
_entity_poly.pdbx_strand_id
1 'polypeptide(L)'
;MYRFSTGLKYSGSTEKSRSYLILQSSETGVENLNSDSWKYAGEKPSGTRIYESKFYGQLNIFKKPLDDKLADTIFNALNVISINELHPALSKGFKNEPKRLFPEIDEPSNSKFNNFIDFLNLEFDLEKNSLNDLKRLPYSDDIGPYMLGFIGDRPFVVPEIPNMYLAPSNWRLVTWYINNYFSGPYPNDKENKDLERFHWNKLTLDPSFQTK
;
A
#
# COMPACT_ATOMS: atom_id res chain seq x y z
N MET A 1 15.13 -0.68 -3.14
CA MET A 1 14.14 -0.77 -4.22
C MET A 1 12.88 -1.38 -3.62
N TYR A 2 11.78 -0.63 -3.63
CA TYR A 2 10.49 -1.06 -3.09
C TYR A 2 9.66 -1.70 -4.20
N ARG A 3 8.73 -2.59 -3.85
CA ARG A 3 7.87 -3.30 -4.80
C ARG A 3 6.43 -3.27 -4.29
N PHE A 4 5.53 -2.74 -5.10
CA PHE A 4 4.09 -2.78 -4.90
C PHE A 4 3.50 -4.11 -5.39
N SER A 5 2.25 -4.38 -5.04
CA SER A 5 1.53 -5.61 -5.40
C SER A 5 1.47 -5.85 -6.92
N THR A 6 1.37 -4.78 -7.71
CA THR A 6 1.38 -4.80 -9.19
C THR A 6 2.76 -5.10 -9.79
N GLY A 7 3.81 -5.22 -8.97
CA GLY A 7 5.17 -5.34 -9.44
C GLY A 7 5.82 -4.03 -9.85
N LEU A 8 5.12 -2.88 -9.72
CA LEU A 8 5.73 -1.56 -9.78
C LEU A 8 6.80 -1.46 -8.69
N LYS A 9 8.02 -1.14 -9.11
CA LYS A 9 9.16 -0.92 -8.24
C LYS A 9 9.58 0.51 -8.28
N TYR A 10 10.08 1.04 -7.17
CA TYR A 10 10.73 2.33 -7.19
C TYR A 10 11.94 2.43 -6.28
N SER A 11 12.79 3.39 -6.61
CA SER A 11 13.97 3.81 -5.86
C SER A 11 14.21 5.30 -6.11
N GLY A 12 15.15 5.89 -5.40
CA GLY A 12 15.54 7.27 -5.64
C GLY A 12 16.79 7.64 -4.88
N SER A 13 17.39 8.77 -5.26
CA SER A 13 18.51 9.36 -4.55
C SER A 13 18.46 10.88 -4.65
N THR A 14 19.42 11.55 -4.04
CA THR A 14 19.67 12.98 -4.21
C THR A 14 21.05 13.20 -4.79
N GLU A 15 21.12 13.89 -5.92
CA GLU A 15 22.37 14.30 -6.55
C GLU A 15 22.39 15.81 -6.70
N LYS A 16 23.48 16.46 -6.26
CA LYS A 16 23.65 17.92 -6.32
C LYS A 16 22.43 18.69 -5.78
N SER A 17 21.89 18.23 -4.65
CA SER A 17 20.70 18.76 -3.96
C SER A 17 19.36 18.62 -4.72
N ARG A 18 19.34 17.88 -5.84
CA ARG A 18 18.11 17.52 -6.54
C ARG A 18 17.80 16.05 -6.34
N SER A 19 16.63 15.79 -5.76
CA SER A 19 16.12 14.44 -5.62
C SER A 19 15.54 13.93 -6.93
N TYR A 20 15.68 12.64 -7.18
CA TYR A 20 15.03 11.97 -8.29
C TYR A 20 14.46 10.61 -7.84
N LEU A 21 13.41 10.17 -8.52
CA LEU A 21 12.87 8.82 -8.41
C LEU A 21 13.06 8.07 -9.73
N ILE A 22 13.32 6.77 -9.61
CA ILE A 22 13.34 5.81 -10.70
C ILE A 22 12.23 4.80 -10.43
N LEU A 23 11.30 4.68 -11.36
CA LEU A 23 10.16 3.78 -11.31
C LEU A 23 10.24 2.75 -12.42
N GLN A 24 10.06 1.49 -12.06
CA GLN A 24 10.22 0.34 -12.93
C GLN A 24 9.00 -0.56 -12.85
N SER A 25 8.34 -0.80 -13.97
CA SER A 25 7.17 -1.65 -14.06
C SER A 25 7.13 -2.29 -15.45
N SER A 26 6.73 -3.56 -15.49
CA SER A 26 6.46 -4.31 -16.73
C SER A 26 5.09 -3.97 -17.32
N GLU A 27 4.23 -3.28 -16.58
CA GLU A 27 2.87 -2.95 -16.98
C GLU A 27 2.80 -1.61 -17.72
N THR A 28 1.99 -1.58 -18.76
CA THR A 28 1.59 -0.38 -19.50
C THR A 28 0.21 0.04 -19.00
N GLY A 29 0.16 0.83 -17.92
CA GLY A 29 -1.12 1.24 -17.33
C GLY A 29 -1.00 1.95 -15.98
N VAL A 30 0.19 2.46 -15.64
CA VAL A 30 0.39 3.07 -14.34
C VAL A 30 -0.28 4.43 -14.30
N GLU A 31 -1.22 4.61 -13.39
CA GLU A 31 -1.85 5.90 -13.17
C GLU A 31 -0.80 6.86 -12.60
N ASN A 32 -0.54 7.92 -13.35
CA ASN A 32 0.23 9.04 -12.85
C ASN A 32 -0.65 9.77 -11.84
N LEU A 33 -0.30 9.68 -10.55
CA LEU A 33 -0.71 10.72 -9.64
C LEU A 33 -0.08 11.99 -10.16
N ASN A 34 -0.91 12.98 -10.48
CA ASN A 34 -0.44 14.32 -10.82
C ASN A 34 0.17 14.93 -9.55
N SER A 35 1.39 14.51 -9.24
CA SER A 35 2.09 14.92 -8.04
C SER A 35 2.77 16.24 -8.34
N ASP A 36 2.33 17.30 -7.69
CA ASP A 36 2.94 18.62 -7.82
C ASP A 36 4.43 18.61 -7.46
N SER A 37 4.90 17.57 -6.76
CA SER A 37 6.30 17.44 -6.33
C SER A 37 7.25 16.94 -7.41
N TRP A 38 6.75 16.28 -8.46
CA TRP A 38 7.59 15.55 -9.41
C TRP A 38 7.40 16.05 -10.84
N LYS A 39 8.50 16.11 -11.58
CA LYS A 39 8.53 16.39 -13.02
C LYS A 39 9.02 15.13 -13.74
N TYR A 40 8.24 14.63 -14.68
CA TYR A 40 8.69 13.54 -15.54
C TYR A 40 9.90 14.00 -16.37
N ALA A 41 11.02 13.28 -16.23
CA ALA A 41 12.30 13.58 -16.87
C ALA A 41 12.57 12.67 -18.08
N GLY A 42 11.80 11.59 -18.23
CA GLY A 42 11.88 10.69 -19.37
C GLY A 42 11.92 9.22 -18.96
N GLU A 43 12.10 8.35 -19.95
CA GLU A 43 12.15 6.91 -19.79
C GLU A 43 13.38 6.33 -20.47
N LYS A 44 14.21 5.62 -19.70
CA LYS A 44 15.44 4.98 -20.19
C LYS A 44 15.94 3.91 -19.22
N PRO A 45 16.00 2.63 -19.60
CA PRO A 45 15.40 2.00 -20.80
C PRO A 45 13.86 1.95 -20.72
N SER A 46 13.20 1.39 -21.74
CA SER A 46 11.75 1.14 -21.71
C SER A 46 11.33 0.38 -20.44
N GLY A 47 10.21 0.78 -19.85
CA GLY A 47 9.73 0.36 -18.54
C GLY A 47 10.39 1.06 -17.35
N THR A 48 11.36 1.96 -17.55
CA THR A 48 12.08 2.68 -16.49
C THR A 48 11.87 4.19 -16.60
N ARG A 49 10.96 4.74 -15.80
CA ARG A 49 10.58 6.16 -15.78
C ARG A 49 11.37 6.91 -14.72
N ILE A 50 11.82 8.11 -15.05
CA ILE A 50 12.60 8.97 -14.17
C ILE A 50 11.78 10.21 -13.86
N TYR A 51 11.72 10.57 -12.59
CA TYR A 51 11.08 11.80 -12.11
C TYR A 51 12.08 12.61 -11.32
N GLU A 52 12.17 13.90 -11.64
CA GLU A 52 12.98 14.86 -10.90
C GLU A 52 12.09 15.65 -9.96
N SER A 53 12.57 15.89 -8.75
CA SER A 53 11.88 16.72 -7.78
C SER A 53 11.82 18.17 -8.27
N LYS A 54 10.66 18.81 -8.14
CA LYS A 54 10.50 20.27 -8.33
C LYS A 54 11.07 21.08 -7.16
N PHE A 55 11.45 20.42 -6.07
CA PHE A 55 12.00 21.02 -4.85
C PHE A 55 13.44 20.56 -4.59
N TYR A 56 14.24 21.40 -3.95
CA TYR A 56 15.56 21.03 -3.45
C TYR A 56 15.45 20.39 -2.06
N GLY A 57 16.32 19.42 -1.78
CA GLY A 57 16.38 18.77 -0.47
C GLY A 57 16.95 17.35 -0.55
N GLN A 58 17.19 16.76 0.60
CA GLN A 58 17.59 15.36 0.69
C GLN A 58 16.36 14.46 0.66
N LEU A 59 16.39 13.48 -0.25
CA LEU A 59 15.39 12.45 -0.36
C LEU A 59 15.50 11.46 0.81
N ASN A 60 14.43 11.34 1.57
CA ASN A 60 14.26 10.35 2.61
C ASN A 60 13.07 9.47 2.24
N ILE A 61 13.35 8.29 1.69
CA ILE A 61 12.34 7.26 1.45
C ILE A 61 12.46 6.24 2.59
N PHE A 62 11.31 5.76 3.05
CA PHE A 62 11.19 4.63 3.97
C PHE A 62 11.75 4.85 5.39
N LYS A 63 10.81 5.16 6.29
CA LYS A 63 10.89 4.86 7.72
C LYS A 63 9.60 4.16 8.06
N LYS A 64 9.65 3.02 8.75
CA LYS A 64 8.49 2.45 9.40
C LYS A 64 8.78 2.26 10.89
N PRO A 65 7.82 2.53 11.79
CA PRO A 65 6.53 3.13 11.50
C PRO A 65 6.67 4.63 11.15
N LEU A 66 5.77 5.15 10.34
CA LEU A 66 5.49 6.57 10.19
C LEU A 66 4.41 7.01 11.18
N ASP A 67 4.36 8.30 11.52
CA ASP A 67 3.24 8.90 12.25
C ASP A 67 1.94 8.64 11.47
N ASP A 68 0.91 8.13 12.14
CA ASP A 68 -0.36 7.78 11.52
C ASP A 68 -1.08 8.98 10.88
N LYS A 69 -0.79 10.21 11.33
CA LYS A 69 -1.27 11.43 10.67
C LYS A 69 -0.79 11.57 9.23
N LEU A 70 0.30 10.90 8.85
CA LEU A 70 0.81 10.91 7.48
C LEU A 70 -0.08 10.09 6.53
N ALA A 71 -0.93 9.20 7.04
CA ALA A 71 -1.90 8.48 6.22
C ALA A 71 -2.83 9.44 5.45
N ASP A 72 -3.21 10.57 6.06
CA ASP A 72 -4.03 11.60 5.43
C ASP A 72 -3.38 12.19 4.18
N THR A 73 -2.04 12.25 4.13
CA THR A 73 -1.32 12.72 2.93
C THR A 73 -1.57 11.79 1.74
N ILE A 74 -1.57 10.47 1.97
CA ILE A 74 -1.93 9.48 0.95
C ILE A 74 -3.41 9.61 0.62
N PHE A 75 -4.29 9.64 1.61
CA PHE A 75 -5.73 9.64 1.39
C PHE A 75 -6.20 10.85 0.59
N ASN A 76 -5.64 12.02 0.86
CA ASN A 76 -5.90 13.23 0.10
C ASN A 76 -5.41 13.11 -1.35
N ALA A 77 -4.23 12.53 -1.57
CA ALA A 77 -3.74 12.27 -2.92
C ALA A 77 -4.62 11.26 -3.68
N LEU A 78 -5.16 10.24 -3.00
CA LEU A 78 -6.05 9.26 -3.63
C LEU A 78 -7.44 9.83 -3.94
N ASN A 79 -7.94 10.78 -3.14
CA ASN A 79 -9.27 11.36 -3.31
C ASN A 79 -9.43 12.17 -4.60
N VAL A 80 -8.33 12.62 -5.22
CA VAL A 80 -8.40 13.37 -6.48
C VAL A 80 -8.53 12.47 -7.70
N ILE A 81 -8.37 11.15 -7.54
CA ILE A 81 -8.46 10.19 -8.63
C ILE A 81 -9.92 9.76 -8.80
N SER A 82 -10.38 9.75 -10.05
CA SER A 82 -11.71 9.27 -10.41
C SER A 82 -11.67 7.79 -10.75
N ILE A 83 -12.25 6.93 -9.90
CA ILE A 83 -12.36 5.48 -10.12
C ILE A 83 -13.82 5.05 -9.99
N ASN A 84 -14.24 4.14 -10.88
CA ASN A 84 -15.58 3.57 -10.88
C ASN A 84 -15.60 2.07 -10.60
N GLU A 85 -14.46 1.39 -10.69
CA GLU A 85 -14.38 -0.06 -10.48
C GLU A 85 -14.40 -0.39 -8.99
N LEU A 86 -15.27 -1.32 -8.59
CA LEU A 86 -15.31 -1.84 -7.21
C LEU A 86 -14.15 -2.78 -6.96
N HIS A 87 -13.64 -2.78 -5.74
CA HIS A 87 -12.61 -3.71 -5.32
C HIS A 87 -13.01 -5.17 -5.62
N PRO A 88 -12.11 -6.02 -6.16
CA PRO A 88 -12.43 -7.40 -6.51
C PRO A 88 -13.04 -8.23 -5.37
N ALA A 89 -12.62 -8.01 -4.12
CA ALA A 89 -13.27 -8.66 -2.97
C ALA A 89 -14.78 -8.37 -2.88
N LEU A 90 -15.22 -7.17 -3.25
CA LEU A 90 -16.63 -6.74 -3.21
C LEU A 90 -17.43 -7.22 -4.42
N SER A 91 -16.80 -7.30 -5.59
CA SER A 91 -17.47 -7.67 -6.85
C SER A 91 -17.39 -9.16 -7.18
N LYS A 92 -16.31 -9.83 -6.75
CA LYS A 92 -16.00 -11.23 -7.03
C LYS A 92 -15.97 -12.11 -5.77
N GLY A 93 -16.09 -11.52 -4.58
CA GLY A 93 -16.15 -12.24 -3.29
C GLY A 93 -14.78 -12.37 -2.61
N PHE A 94 -14.78 -12.29 -1.28
CA PHE A 94 -13.57 -12.19 -0.45
C PHE A 94 -12.73 -13.46 -0.50
N LYS A 95 -13.36 -14.63 -0.58
CA LYS A 95 -12.68 -15.93 -0.71
C LYS A 95 -11.84 -16.08 -1.99
N ASN A 96 -12.06 -15.22 -3.00
CA ASN A 96 -11.30 -15.27 -4.25
C ASN A 96 -10.03 -14.41 -4.24
N GLU A 97 -9.83 -13.61 -3.19
CA GLU A 97 -8.69 -12.70 -3.06
C GLU A 97 -7.31 -13.39 -3.05
N PRO A 98 -7.11 -14.56 -2.40
CA PRO A 98 -5.82 -15.23 -2.43
C PRO A 98 -5.39 -15.61 -3.84
N LYS A 99 -6.32 -16.13 -4.66
CA LYS A 99 -6.04 -16.47 -6.06
C LYS A 99 -5.80 -15.23 -6.92
N ARG A 100 -6.45 -14.10 -6.61
CA ARG A 100 -6.19 -12.83 -7.30
C ARG A 100 -4.77 -12.35 -7.04
N LEU A 101 -4.35 -12.35 -5.78
CA LEU A 101 -3.05 -11.83 -5.35
C LEU A 101 -1.90 -12.82 -5.62
N PHE A 102 -2.19 -14.12 -5.51
CA PHE A 102 -1.26 -15.23 -5.68
C PHE A 102 -1.89 -16.30 -6.59
N PRO A 103 -1.84 -16.12 -7.92
CA PRO A 103 -2.46 -17.06 -8.87
C PRO A 103 -2.00 -18.52 -8.73
N GLU A 104 -0.79 -18.73 -8.21
CA GLU A 104 -0.17 -20.04 -7.97
C GLU A 104 -0.34 -20.56 -6.54
N ILE A 105 -1.24 -19.97 -5.73
CA ILE A 105 -1.48 -20.40 -4.35
C ILE A 105 -1.85 -21.89 -4.27
N ASP A 106 -1.22 -22.61 -3.34
CA ASP A 106 -1.52 -24.02 -3.10
C ASP A 106 -2.90 -24.21 -2.46
N GLU A 107 -3.54 -25.35 -2.75
CA GLU A 107 -4.88 -25.67 -2.26
C GLU A 107 -4.98 -25.61 -0.72
N PRO A 108 -4.05 -26.19 0.06
CA PRO A 108 -4.06 -26.08 1.52
C PRO A 108 -4.05 -24.64 2.05
N SER A 109 -3.21 -23.77 1.49
CA SER A 109 -3.18 -22.34 1.87
C SER A 109 -4.47 -21.63 1.50
N ASN A 110 -5.01 -21.89 0.31
CA ASN A 110 -6.28 -21.31 -0.15
C ASN A 110 -7.46 -21.76 0.73
N SER A 111 -7.49 -23.03 1.14
CA SER A 111 -8.50 -23.58 2.04
C SER A 111 -8.47 -22.93 3.43
N LYS A 112 -7.27 -22.73 4.00
CA LYS A 112 -7.10 -22.01 5.28
C LYS A 112 -7.62 -20.58 5.21
N PHE A 113 -7.35 -19.86 4.11
CA PHE A 113 -7.87 -18.52 3.92
C PHE A 113 -9.40 -18.51 3.83
N ASN A 114 -9.99 -19.45 3.09
CA ASN A 114 -11.45 -19.56 2.98
C ASN A 114 -12.11 -19.77 4.34
N ASN A 115 -11.56 -20.67 5.16
CA ASN A 115 -12.04 -20.90 6.53
C ASN A 115 -11.91 -19.65 7.41
N PHE A 116 -10.86 -18.85 7.22
CA PHE A 116 -10.70 -17.58 7.92
C PHE A 116 -11.78 -16.56 7.50
N ILE A 117 -12.09 -16.46 6.21
CA ILE A 117 -13.20 -15.61 5.74
C ILE A 117 -14.54 -16.11 6.27
N ASP A 118 -14.77 -17.43 6.33
CA ASP A 118 -15.98 -18.00 6.95
C ASP A 118 -16.11 -17.60 8.41
N PHE A 119 -15.03 -17.69 9.18
CA PHE A 119 -15.00 -17.20 10.56
C PHE A 119 -15.32 -15.70 10.65
N LEU A 120 -14.71 -14.86 9.81
CA LEU A 120 -14.96 -13.42 9.84
C LEU A 120 -16.40 -13.05 9.46
N ASN A 121 -17.00 -13.79 8.54
CA ASN A 121 -18.40 -13.62 8.19
C ASN A 121 -19.33 -14.05 9.33
N LEU A 122 -19.03 -15.17 9.98
CA LEU A 122 -19.84 -15.70 11.08
C LEU A 122 -19.80 -14.77 12.31
N GLU A 123 -18.61 -14.32 12.70
CA GLU A 123 -18.43 -13.57 13.95
C GLU A 123 -18.62 -12.05 13.79
N PHE A 124 -18.34 -11.50 12.61
CA PHE A 124 -18.28 -10.05 12.41
C PHE A 124 -19.14 -9.54 11.24
N ASP A 125 -19.94 -10.40 10.60
CA ASP A 125 -20.76 -10.03 9.43
C ASP A 125 -19.92 -9.32 8.33
N LEU A 126 -18.63 -9.70 8.17
CA LEU A 126 -17.64 -8.95 7.38
C LEU A 126 -18.15 -8.57 5.97
N GLU A 127 -18.58 -9.56 5.19
CA GLU A 127 -19.03 -9.33 3.81
C GLU A 127 -20.28 -8.48 3.76
N LYS A 128 -21.26 -8.76 4.62
CA LYS A 128 -22.51 -8.02 4.71
C LYS A 128 -22.25 -6.55 5.06
N ASN A 129 -21.39 -6.28 6.04
CA ASN A 129 -21.04 -4.93 6.47
C ASN A 129 -20.27 -4.18 5.38
N SER A 130 -19.33 -4.85 4.71
CA SER A 130 -18.52 -4.25 3.65
C SER A 130 -19.34 -3.92 2.40
N LEU A 131 -20.28 -4.78 2.01
CA LEU A 131 -21.14 -4.57 0.84
C LEU A 131 -22.16 -3.45 1.07
N ASN A 132 -22.67 -3.31 2.29
CA ASN A 132 -23.66 -2.30 2.66
C ASN A 132 -23.06 -0.93 3.00
N ASP A 133 -21.73 -0.78 3.02
CA ASP A 133 -21.10 0.52 3.23
C ASP A 133 -21.40 1.45 2.04
N LEU A 134 -22.12 2.52 2.34
CA LEU A 134 -22.52 3.57 1.40
C LEU A 134 -21.37 4.52 1.07
N LYS A 135 -20.35 4.62 1.94
CA LYS A 135 -19.21 5.51 1.77
C LYS A 135 -18.00 4.75 1.21
N ARG A 136 -17.97 4.67 -0.11
CA ARG A 136 -16.85 4.09 -0.85
C ARG A 136 -15.89 5.17 -1.33
N LEU A 137 -14.59 4.93 -1.19
CA LEU A 137 -13.54 5.86 -1.57
C LEU A 137 -12.45 5.15 -2.40
N PRO A 138 -11.67 5.89 -3.21
CA PRO A 138 -10.48 5.37 -3.91
C PRO A 138 -9.53 4.61 -2.97
N TYR A 139 -9.11 3.40 -3.32
CA TYR A 139 -8.36 2.51 -2.46
C TYR A 139 -7.34 1.72 -3.26
N SER A 140 -6.18 1.47 -2.66
CA SER A 140 -5.16 0.55 -3.17
C SER A 140 -4.78 -0.45 -2.09
N ASP A 141 -4.54 -1.70 -2.47
CA ASP A 141 -4.00 -2.74 -1.58
C ASP A 141 -2.62 -2.36 -1.00
N ASP A 142 -1.95 -1.41 -1.66
CA ASP A 142 -0.59 -0.97 -1.34
C ASP A 142 -0.53 0.29 -0.44
N ILE A 143 -1.67 0.77 0.09
CA ILE A 143 -1.70 1.90 1.03
C ILE A 143 -0.73 1.64 2.18
N GLY A 144 0.30 2.48 2.32
CA GLY A 144 1.30 2.30 3.37
C GLY A 144 2.49 3.24 3.22
N PRO A 145 3.48 3.13 4.11
CA PRO A 145 4.66 4.00 4.11
C PRO A 145 5.44 4.01 2.81
N TYR A 146 5.36 2.93 2.03
CA TYR A 146 6.03 2.85 0.73
C TYR A 146 5.44 3.78 -0.32
N MET A 147 4.25 4.33 -0.13
CA MET A 147 3.72 5.36 -1.04
C MET A 147 4.24 6.76 -0.71
N LEU A 148 4.90 6.94 0.44
CA LEU A 148 5.35 8.22 0.95
C LEU A 148 6.89 8.34 0.97
N GLY A 149 7.36 9.56 0.84
CA GLY A 149 8.71 9.95 1.19
C GLY A 149 8.78 11.42 1.56
N PHE A 150 9.99 11.88 1.86
CA PHE A 150 10.25 13.28 2.17
C PHE A 150 11.37 13.84 1.31
N ILE A 151 11.26 15.10 0.90
CA ILE A 151 12.37 15.89 0.35
C ILE A 151 12.64 17.01 1.36
N GLY A 152 13.75 16.89 2.10
CA GLY A 152 13.90 17.62 3.36
C GLY A 152 12.78 17.20 4.33
N ASP A 153 11.99 18.18 4.80
CA ASP A 153 10.85 17.95 5.70
C ASP A 153 9.49 17.91 4.96
N ARG A 154 9.49 18.07 3.63
CA ARG A 154 8.25 18.09 2.84
C ARG A 154 7.83 16.66 2.48
N PRO A 155 6.65 16.18 2.92
CA PRO A 155 6.14 14.88 2.49
C PRO A 155 5.71 14.93 1.02
N PHE A 156 5.86 13.81 0.31
CA PHE A 156 5.32 13.60 -1.02
C PHE A 156 4.74 12.20 -1.13
N VAL A 157 3.77 12.02 -2.04
CA VAL A 157 3.33 10.71 -2.53
C VAL A 157 4.08 10.41 -3.83
N VAL A 158 4.49 9.15 -4.00
CA VAL A 158 5.15 8.69 -5.23
C VAL A 158 4.30 9.04 -6.47
N PRO A 159 4.93 9.42 -7.60
CA PRO A 159 4.22 9.94 -8.77
C PRO A 159 3.41 8.89 -9.53
N GLU A 160 3.69 7.62 -9.31
CA GLU A 160 2.96 6.50 -9.89
C GLU A 160 2.48 5.59 -8.78
N ILE A 161 1.21 5.19 -8.88
CA ILE A 161 0.59 4.31 -7.88
C ILE A 161 0.08 3.01 -8.50
N PRO A 162 -0.10 1.96 -7.68
CA PRO A 162 -0.66 0.69 -8.11
C PRO A 162 -2.15 0.81 -8.46
N ASN A 163 -2.75 -0.32 -8.82
CA ASN A 163 -4.18 -0.40 -9.17
C ASN A 163 -5.06 0.20 -8.06
N MET A 164 -6.09 0.91 -8.52
CA MET A 164 -7.03 1.66 -7.70
C MET A 164 -8.44 1.10 -7.86
N TYR A 165 -9.18 1.06 -6.76
CA TYR A 165 -10.55 0.57 -6.69
C TYR A 165 -11.40 1.45 -5.78
N LEU A 166 -12.72 1.33 -5.86
CA LEU A 166 -13.64 1.80 -4.85
C LEU A 166 -13.81 0.72 -3.76
N ALA A 167 -13.55 1.09 -2.50
CA ALA A 167 -13.70 0.23 -1.34
C ALA A 167 -14.30 0.99 -0.13
N PRO A 168 -14.86 0.29 0.88
CA PRO A 168 -15.26 0.89 2.15
C PRO A 168 -14.19 1.81 2.73
N SER A 169 -14.61 2.98 3.22
CA SER A 169 -13.66 4.03 3.63
C SER A 169 -12.72 3.61 4.76
N ASN A 170 -13.16 2.73 5.65
CA ASN A 170 -12.36 2.20 6.76
C ASN A 170 -11.20 1.30 6.30
N TRP A 171 -11.27 0.69 5.12
CA TRP A 171 -10.22 -0.19 4.61
C TRP A 171 -8.90 0.55 4.45
N ARG A 172 -8.94 1.83 4.05
CA ARG A 172 -7.75 2.67 3.93
C ARG A 172 -6.93 2.70 5.22
N LEU A 173 -7.59 2.91 6.36
CA LEU A 173 -6.93 3.02 7.66
C LEU A 173 -6.45 1.66 8.17
N VAL A 174 -7.25 0.61 7.98
CA VAL A 174 -6.86 -0.76 8.33
C VAL A 174 -5.62 -1.20 7.54
N THR A 175 -5.61 -0.98 6.22
CA THR A 175 -4.48 -1.29 5.35
C THR A 175 -3.25 -0.46 5.71
N TRP A 176 -3.42 0.82 6.06
CA TRP A 176 -2.34 1.63 6.62
C TRP A 176 -1.73 1.01 7.87
N TYR A 177 -2.54 0.64 8.88
CA TYR A 177 -2.01 0.04 10.10
C TYR A 177 -1.27 -1.27 9.84
N ILE A 178 -1.82 -2.14 8.99
CA ILE A 178 -1.16 -3.37 8.58
C ILE A 178 0.19 -3.02 7.94
N ASN A 179 0.21 -2.21 6.88
CA ASN A 179 1.44 -1.94 6.12
C ASN A 179 2.47 -1.07 6.86
N ASN A 180 2.04 -0.24 7.82
CA ASN A 180 2.91 0.64 8.59
C ASN A 180 3.59 -0.08 9.76
N TYR A 181 2.87 -0.99 10.43
CA TYR A 181 3.35 -1.62 11.67
C TYR A 181 3.70 -3.09 11.52
N PHE A 182 3.04 -3.82 10.62
CA PHE A 182 3.32 -5.23 10.42
C PHE A 182 4.64 -5.44 9.67
N SER A 183 5.43 -6.38 10.15
CA SER A 183 6.75 -6.69 9.60
C SER A 183 6.96 -8.19 9.54
N GLY A 184 7.56 -8.67 8.44
CA GLY A 184 7.89 -10.07 8.23
C GLY A 184 7.44 -10.58 6.85
N PRO A 185 7.67 -11.87 6.54
CA PRO A 185 8.42 -12.81 7.37
C PRO A 185 9.91 -12.43 7.39
N TYR A 186 10.51 -12.36 8.57
CA TYR A 186 11.97 -12.30 8.66
C TYR A 186 12.56 -13.67 8.30
N PRO A 187 13.76 -13.74 7.67
CA PRO A 187 14.43 -15.01 7.43
C PRO A 187 14.52 -15.81 8.72
N ASN A 188 14.55 -17.15 8.62
CA ASN A 188 14.85 -18.00 9.77
C ASN A 188 16.27 -17.69 10.25
N ASP A 189 16.39 -16.73 11.14
CA ASP A 189 17.64 -16.35 11.75
C ASP A 189 18.00 -17.40 12.80
N LYS A 190 18.99 -18.23 12.48
CA LYS A 190 19.46 -19.29 13.38
C LYS A 190 20.12 -18.73 14.65
N GLU A 191 20.59 -17.49 14.62
CA GLU A 191 21.22 -16.80 15.74
C GLU A 191 20.18 -16.15 16.66
N ASN A 192 19.04 -15.72 16.11
CA ASN A 192 17.95 -15.08 16.85
C ASN A 192 16.63 -15.88 16.75
N LYS A 193 16.65 -17.11 17.27
CA LYS A 193 15.50 -18.05 17.22
C LYS A 193 14.22 -17.55 17.89
N ASP A 194 14.35 -16.58 18.80
CA ASP A 194 13.25 -16.00 19.56
C ASP A 194 12.59 -14.80 18.87
N LEU A 195 13.12 -14.34 17.73
CA LEU A 195 12.45 -13.32 16.94
C LEU A 195 11.21 -13.93 16.29
N GLU A 196 10.05 -13.37 16.63
CA GLU A 196 8.79 -13.73 15.99
C GLU A 196 8.92 -13.59 14.47
N ARG A 197 8.49 -14.62 13.74
CA ARG A 197 8.53 -14.64 12.27
C ARG A 197 7.84 -13.41 11.66
N PHE A 198 6.80 -12.95 12.35
CA PHE A 198 6.09 -11.71 12.06
C PHE A 198 6.00 -10.90 13.34
N HIS A 199 6.13 -9.58 13.23
CA HIS A 199 6.08 -8.68 14.38
C HIS A 199 5.21 -7.47 14.04
N TRP A 200 4.29 -7.16 14.94
CA TRP A 200 3.65 -5.86 14.99
C TRP A 200 4.59 -4.92 15.72
N ASN A 201 5.02 -3.83 15.06
CA ASN A 201 5.78 -2.78 15.74
C ASN A 201 4.91 -2.10 16.83
N LYS A 202 5.32 -0.97 17.39
CA LYS A 202 4.61 -0.24 18.48
C LYS A 202 3.23 0.34 18.07
N LEU A 203 2.39 -0.44 17.39
CA LEU A 203 1.01 -0.10 17.04
C LEU A 203 0.24 0.09 18.33
N THR A 204 -0.29 1.29 18.52
CA THR A 204 -1.28 1.58 19.56
C THR A 204 -2.56 1.93 18.85
N LEU A 205 -3.54 1.03 18.90
CA LEU A 205 -4.86 1.29 18.33
C LEU A 205 -5.56 2.37 19.15
N ASP A 206 -6.25 3.28 18.48
CA ASP A 206 -7.15 4.22 19.14
C ASP A 206 -8.12 3.43 20.05
N PRO A 207 -8.37 3.88 21.29
CA PRO A 207 -9.33 3.25 22.19
C PRO A 207 -10.70 3.00 21.56
N SER A 208 -11.12 3.77 20.55
CA SER A 208 -12.36 3.53 19.81
C SER A 208 -12.40 2.19 19.08
N PHE A 209 -11.24 1.61 18.75
CA PHE A 209 -11.11 0.30 18.12
C PHE A 209 -10.86 -0.83 19.13
N GLN A 210 -10.66 -0.50 20.41
CA GLN A 210 -10.51 -1.48 21.47
C GLN A 210 -11.92 -1.82 21.97
N THR A 211 -12.49 -2.90 21.44
CA THR A 211 -13.76 -3.42 21.96
C THR A 211 -13.56 -3.89 23.42
N LYS A 212 -14.54 -3.60 24.27
CA LYS A 212 -14.64 -4.16 25.63
C LYS A 212 -14.81 -5.67 25.61
#